data_AF-A0A395NTP1-F1
#
_entry.id   AF-A0A395NTP1-F1
#
_cell.length_a   1.000
_cell.length_b   1.000
_cell.length_c   1.000
_cell.angle_alpha   90.00
_cell.angle_beta   90.00
_cell.angle_gamma   90.00
#
_symmetry.space_group_name_H-M   'P 1'
#
loop_
_entity.id
_entity.type
_entity.pdbx_description
1 polymer ?
#
loop_
_entity_poly.entity_id
_entity_poly.type
_entity_poly.pdbx_seq_one_letter_code
_entity_poly.pdbx_strand_id
1 'polypeptide(L)'
;MNIANLLLNLDLLLSQNGTSLSGPLNSNRIARGNTPSGALDHVLQADVPPSESDTRLWIVDRILEPQTIPHFIEAAMFGILSDGSRSSFPPLPEDVVMLMQQPLASWAPPPFDVSHEIPVQQIMIRIGSHEDSTRLVPISKELHSMKSRLWEGIMPLSERRWKDLSLDAPENFHAACQYLCAVTNTFHYLNLPPIKAALRETYNLIWGHLRDFETALNAKNRLEQQPEIQIAARWHEYIKAHFDFISSRSHHWVVSSVDRLRIPILEELARLPTLAEPDAHQWALTDKLHDLGENVAQADSAIFLPMDGYEGEGIPSQDDAMPRSDATEPYRKEPISFSANTHCRKGDYYLRVKYLSRTELWLGQDRHDPDPGLPSGFDLVSDISQTARSQVRAQDKARLELRGEPMTLEKELWVEKANQYIGSGNNFEWGFAVYRFSHDHTDEEWEAFKSKFEADVANWGHELNGAEDLKERSKIYWRDARDLGIVDGDIESLRIHFQAFRDSEDFPAGVHSDIVLAADKAVIDSYLWPTPQHDGFVIAIDVDHDPNEVDPQRLAESPGYTGVVRVLGSLLWDDVGALVFTQTQHLTELWPLAMHHPQGVYEGPLGGF
;
A
#
# COMPACT_ATOMS: atom_id res chain seq x y z
N MET A 1 23.35 15.52 43.09
CA MET A 1 22.25 15.21 42.16
C MET A 1 22.27 16.26 41.07
N ASN A 2 22.37 15.90 39.80
CA ASN A 2 22.35 16.85 38.68
C ASN A 2 21.01 17.61 38.67
N ILE A 3 21.04 18.95 38.62
CA ILE A 3 19.83 19.81 38.60
C ILE A 3 18.88 19.39 37.47
N ALA A 4 19.41 18.99 36.31
CA ALA A 4 18.62 18.51 35.19
C ALA A 4 17.81 17.25 35.51
N ASN A 5 18.40 16.31 36.27
CA ASN A 5 17.69 15.11 36.71
C ASN A 5 16.62 15.42 37.77
N LEU A 6 16.82 16.45 38.60
CA LEU A 6 15.79 16.89 39.55
C LEU A 6 14.60 17.49 38.80
N LEU A 7 14.87 18.37 37.82
CA LEU A 7 13.83 19.02 37.01
C LEU A 7 13.07 18.02 36.14
N LEU A 8 13.75 17.05 35.53
CA LEU A 8 13.11 15.94 34.83
C LEU A 8 12.12 15.17 35.72
N ASN A 9 12.55 14.78 36.92
CA ASN A 9 11.67 14.04 37.83
C ASN A 9 10.46 14.87 38.28
N LEU A 10 10.65 16.18 38.49
CA LEU A 10 9.55 17.08 38.82
C LEU A 10 8.57 17.21 37.65
N ASP A 11 9.05 17.41 36.43
CA ASP A 11 8.21 17.50 35.23
C ASP A 11 7.44 16.20 34.97
N LEU A 12 8.10 15.03 35.11
CA LEU A 12 7.43 13.74 35.00
C LEU A 12 6.28 13.63 36.01
N LEU A 13 6.46 14.07 37.26
CA LEU A 13 5.40 14.09 38.28
C LEU A 13 4.26 15.05 37.92
N LEU A 14 4.57 16.23 37.38
CA LEU A 14 3.56 17.26 37.07
C LEU A 14 2.78 16.95 35.79
N SER A 15 3.37 16.25 34.82
CA SER A 15 2.76 15.95 33.52
C SER A 15 2.20 14.53 33.39
N GLN A 16 2.02 13.82 34.52
CA GLN A 16 1.45 12.46 34.55
C GLN A 16 0.12 12.38 33.78
N ASN A 17 -0.73 13.38 33.92
CA ASN A 17 -2.05 13.44 33.28
C ASN A 17 -2.07 14.31 32.01
N GLY A 18 -0.90 14.56 31.40
CA GLY A 18 -0.75 15.48 30.29
C GLY A 18 -0.38 16.89 30.74
N THR A 19 -0.27 17.81 29.77
CA THR A 19 -0.03 19.24 29.99
C THR A 19 -1.32 20.03 29.76
N SER A 20 -1.31 21.32 30.11
CA SER A 20 -2.44 22.23 29.81
C SER A 20 -2.83 22.26 28.32
N LEU A 21 -1.88 21.96 27.44
CA LEU A 21 -2.09 21.95 25.99
C LEU A 21 -2.63 20.61 25.46
N SER A 22 -2.54 19.52 26.22
CA SER A 22 -2.90 18.17 25.74
C SER A 22 -4.38 18.04 25.35
N GLY A 23 -5.29 18.61 26.14
CA GLY A 23 -6.73 18.58 25.85
C GLY A 23 -7.11 19.36 24.58
N PRO A 24 -6.71 20.64 24.45
CA PRO A 24 -6.92 21.43 23.24
C PRO A 24 -6.33 20.79 21.98
N LEU A 25 -5.07 20.33 22.03
CA LEU A 25 -4.41 19.69 20.88
C LEU A 25 -5.14 18.43 20.41
N ASN A 26 -5.60 17.60 21.35
CA ASN A 26 -6.36 16.40 20.98
C ASN A 26 -7.72 16.73 20.37
N SER A 27 -8.42 17.74 20.90
CA SER A 27 -9.72 18.17 20.37
C SER A 27 -9.58 18.77 18.97
N ASN A 28 -8.57 19.62 18.77
CA ASN A 28 -8.31 20.24 17.47
C ASN A 28 -7.86 19.19 16.44
N ARG A 29 -7.04 18.21 16.83
CA ARG A 29 -6.65 17.08 15.97
C ARG A 29 -7.86 16.33 15.42
N ILE A 30 -8.80 15.96 16.29
CA ILE A 30 -10.02 15.26 15.89
C ILE A 30 -10.83 16.10 14.90
N ALA A 31 -10.95 17.41 15.14
CA ALA A 31 -11.68 18.32 14.26
C ALA A 31 -11.02 18.48 12.87
N ARG A 32 -9.68 18.35 12.77
CA ARG A 32 -8.95 18.50 11.51
C ARG A 32 -8.97 17.26 10.60
N GLY A 33 -9.17 16.06 11.16
CA GLY A 33 -9.19 14.82 10.38
C GLY A 33 -7.88 14.47 9.66
N ASN A 34 -6.74 14.98 10.15
CA ASN A 34 -5.40 14.78 9.54
C ASN A 34 -4.66 13.55 10.07
N THR A 35 -5.32 12.69 10.87
CA THR A 35 -4.67 11.55 11.52
C THR A 35 -5.48 10.28 11.31
N PRO A 36 -4.84 9.09 11.29
CA PRO A 36 -5.54 7.86 10.94
C PRO A 36 -6.71 7.57 11.88
N SER A 37 -7.80 7.08 11.33
CA SER A 37 -9.06 6.82 12.03
C SER A 37 -9.04 5.53 12.87
N GLY A 38 -8.10 4.63 12.59
CA GLY A 38 -8.12 3.26 13.11
C GLY A 38 -8.92 2.29 12.25
N ALA A 39 -9.33 2.71 11.06
CA ALA A 39 -9.98 1.93 10.01
C ALA A 39 -11.36 1.32 10.30
N LEU A 40 -11.91 1.49 11.51
CA LEU A 40 -13.25 0.98 11.85
C LEU A 40 -14.35 1.60 10.99
N ASP A 41 -14.19 2.85 10.55
CA ASP A 41 -15.14 3.54 9.66
C ASP A 41 -15.09 3.02 8.22
N HIS A 42 -14.06 2.25 7.87
CA HIS A 42 -13.91 1.61 6.57
C HIS A 42 -14.41 0.17 6.55
N VAL A 43 -14.97 -0.35 7.64
CA VAL A 43 -15.57 -1.69 7.73
C VAL A 43 -17.07 -1.56 7.88
N LEU A 44 -17.85 -2.18 6.99
CA LEU A 44 -19.30 -2.14 7.06
C LEU A 44 -19.79 -2.99 8.24
N GLN A 45 -20.26 -2.35 9.29
CA GLN A 45 -20.86 -3.03 10.44
C GLN A 45 -22.37 -3.24 10.22
N ALA A 46 -22.92 -4.30 10.81
CA ALA A 46 -24.33 -4.66 10.63
C ALA A 46 -25.31 -3.61 11.19
N ASP A 47 -24.83 -2.70 12.04
CA ASP A 47 -25.58 -1.63 12.69
C ASP A 47 -25.40 -0.25 12.04
N VAL A 48 -24.61 -0.14 10.96
CA VAL A 48 -24.44 1.11 10.21
C VAL A 48 -25.79 1.54 9.61
N PRO A 49 -26.27 2.77 9.88
CA PRO A 49 -27.51 3.27 9.30
C PRO A 49 -27.47 3.26 7.76
N PRO A 50 -28.59 2.99 7.07
CA PRO A 50 -28.64 3.01 5.60
C PRO A 50 -28.14 4.33 4.99
N SER A 51 -28.41 5.46 5.65
CA SER A 51 -27.92 6.77 5.21
C SER A 51 -26.41 6.92 5.24
N GLU A 52 -25.71 6.17 6.10
CA GLU A 52 -24.24 6.15 6.15
C GLU A 52 -23.69 5.07 5.20
N SER A 53 -24.36 3.92 5.08
CA SER A 53 -23.96 2.90 4.10
C SER A 53 -24.02 3.43 2.66
N ASP A 54 -25.00 4.28 2.34
CA ASP A 54 -25.19 4.82 0.99
C ASP A 54 -24.18 5.93 0.63
N THR A 55 -23.36 6.39 1.57
CA THR A 55 -22.38 7.48 1.34
C THR A 55 -21.03 7.01 0.79
N ARG A 56 -20.77 5.69 0.81
CA ARG A 56 -19.52 5.09 0.35
C ARG A 56 -19.79 3.90 -0.55
N LEU A 57 -18.86 3.61 -1.44
CA LEU A 57 -18.86 2.36 -2.20
C LEU A 57 -18.20 1.27 -1.37
N TRP A 58 -18.88 0.13 -1.29
CA TRP A 58 -18.45 -1.04 -0.53
C TRP A 58 -18.06 -2.17 -1.47
N ILE A 59 -17.02 -2.90 -1.08
CA ILE A 59 -16.51 -4.09 -1.77
C ILE A 59 -16.27 -5.19 -0.75
N VAL A 60 -16.49 -6.43 -1.16
CA VAL A 60 -16.20 -7.59 -0.31
C VAL A 60 -14.70 -7.89 -0.35
N ASP A 61 -14.02 -7.66 0.77
CA ASP A 61 -12.60 -7.91 0.91
C ASP A 61 -12.27 -9.41 0.95
N ARG A 62 -11.28 -9.78 0.14
CA ARG A 62 -10.58 -11.06 0.26
C ARG A 62 -9.37 -10.83 1.17
N ILE A 63 -9.42 -11.38 2.37
CA ILE A 63 -8.45 -11.08 3.44
C ILE A 63 -7.00 -11.32 3.03
N LEU A 64 -6.74 -12.38 2.25
CA LEU A 64 -5.51 -12.50 1.46
C LEU A 64 -5.85 -12.09 0.03
N GLU A 65 -4.94 -11.33 -0.59
CA GLU A 65 -5.10 -11.00 -1.99
C GLU A 65 -4.93 -12.25 -2.88
N PRO A 66 -5.79 -12.50 -3.87
CA PRO A 66 -5.76 -13.72 -4.69
C PRO A 66 -4.43 -14.02 -5.37
N GLN A 67 -3.76 -12.98 -5.87
CA GLN A 67 -2.48 -13.09 -6.55
C GLN A 67 -1.33 -13.54 -5.61
N THR A 68 -1.55 -13.59 -4.29
CA THR A 68 -0.59 -14.17 -3.33
C THR A 68 -0.23 -15.62 -3.69
N ILE A 69 -1.17 -16.40 -4.25
CA ILE A 69 -0.94 -17.80 -4.60
C ILE A 69 -0.07 -17.97 -5.84
N PRO A 70 -0.38 -17.38 -7.01
CA PRO A 70 0.53 -17.45 -8.15
C PRO A 70 1.92 -16.89 -7.80
N HIS A 71 1.99 -15.78 -7.04
CA HIS A 71 3.28 -15.24 -6.59
C HIS A 71 4.05 -16.17 -5.66
N PHE A 72 3.36 -16.90 -4.78
CA PHE A 72 4.00 -17.96 -3.97
C PHE A 72 4.55 -19.09 -4.86
N ILE A 73 3.78 -19.55 -5.84
CA ILE A 73 4.20 -20.62 -6.74
C ILE A 73 5.43 -20.18 -7.55
N GLU A 74 5.42 -18.96 -8.10
CA GLU A 74 6.57 -18.35 -8.78
C GLU A 74 7.79 -18.26 -7.87
N ALA A 75 7.62 -17.73 -6.65
CA ALA A 75 8.69 -17.64 -5.67
C ALA A 75 9.30 -19.02 -5.36
N ALA A 76 8.46 -20.04 -5.25
CA ALA A 76 8.91 -21.41 -5.01
C ALA A 76 9.63 -22.02 -6.23
N MET A 77 9.21 -21.67 -7.45
CA MET A 77 9.84 -22.11 -8.71
C MET A 77 11.18 -21.43 -8.99
N PHE A 78 11.32 -20.15 -8.67
CA PHE A 78 12.56 -19.39 -8.93
C PHE A 78 13.51 -19.36 -7.73
N GLY A 79 13.01 -19.67 -6.53
CA GLY A 79 13.76 -19.58 -5.28
C GLY A 79 14.08 -18.14 -4.86
N ILE A 80 13.22 -17.19 -5.27
CA ILE A 80 13.33 -15.76 -4.95
C ILE A 80 12.08 -15.37 -4.18
N LEU A 81 12.25 -14.79 -2.99
CA LEU A 81 11.16 -14.36 -2.11
C LEU A 81 10.65 -12.97 -2.52
N SER A 82 9.54 -12.56 -1.91
CA SER A 82 8.88 -11.26 -2.15
C SER A 82 9.72 -10.03 -1.77
N ASP A 83 10.79 -10.20 -1.01
CA ASP A 83 11.75 -9.13 -0.68
C ASP A 83 12.98 -9.13 -1.62
N GLY A 84 12.97 -9.98 -2.65
CA GLY A 84 14.09 -10.17 -3.58
C GLY A 84 15.22 -11.05 -3.03
N SER A 85 15.13 -11.52 -1.78
CA SER A 85 16.11 -12.41 -1.19
C SER A 85 15.96 -13.85 -1.73
N ARG A 86 17.00 -14.66 -1.55
CA ARG A 86 16.96 -16.07 -1.95
C ARG A 86 16.27 -16.90 -0.87
N SER A 87 15.37 -17.77 -1.30
CA SER A 87 14.78 -18.80 -0.43
C SER A 87 15.86 -19.69 0.18
N SER A 88 15.66 -20.10 1.44
CA SER A 88 16.51 -21.11 2.09
C SER A 88 16.34 -22.50 1.48
N PHE A 89 15.30 -22.69 0.65
CA PHE A 89 15.03 -23.92 -0.07
C PHE A 89 15.48 -23.82 -1.54
N PRO A 90 15.92 -24.93 -2.16
CA PRO A 90 16.23 -24.94 -3.59
C PRO A 90 14.96 -24.69 -4.42
N PRO A 91 15.06 -24.12 -5.63
CA PRO A 91 13.93 -23.98 -6.56
C PRO A 91 13.14 -25.29 -6.75
N LEU A 92 11.81 -25.21 -6.80
CA LEU A 92 10.96 -26.35 -7.11
C LEU A 92 11.10 -26.73 -8.58
N PRO A 93 11.18 -28.03 -8.92
CA PRO A 93 11.12 -28.44 -10.30
C PRO A 93 9.69 -28.32 -10.85
N GLU A 94 9.58 -28.08 -12.16
CA GLU A 94 8.33 -27.77 -12.87
C GLU A 94 7.28 -28.88 -12.75
N ASP A 95 7.72 -30.14 -12.71
CA ASP A 95 6.84 -31.30 -12.55
C ASP A 95 6.07 -31.26 -11.23
N VAL A 96 6.71 -30.83 -10.13
CA VAL A 96 6.06 -30.68 -8.83
C VAL A 96 4.91 -29.67 -8.90
N VAL A 97 5.11 -28.56 -9.61
CA VAL A 97 4.08 -27.53 -9.79
C VAL A 97 2.93 -28.05 -10.64
N MET A 98 3.23 -28.82 -11.68
CA MET A 98 2.21 -29.48 -12.50
C MET A 98 1.36 -30.46 -11.67
N LEU A 99 1.96 -31.19 -10.71
CA LEU A 99 1.23 -32.10 -9.83
C LEU A 99 0.25 -31.36 -8.90
N MET A 100 0.53 -30.12 -8.49
CA MET A 100 -0.38 -29.31 -7.68
C MET A 100 -1.68 -28.94 -8.41
N GLN A 101 -1.66 -28.98 -9.75
CA GLN A 101 -2.82 -28.69 -10.62
C GLN A 101 -3.61 -29.94 -11.00
N GLN A 102 -3.17 -31.13 -10.54
CA GLN A 102 -3.81 -32.40 -10.85
C GLN A 102 -4.48 -33.02 -9.61
N PRO A 103 -5.57 -33.79 -9.79
CA PRO A 103 -6.16 -34.56 -8.70
C PRO A 103 -5.13 -35.53 -8.10
N LEU A 104 -5.07 -35.66 -6.77
CA LEU A 104 -4.11 -36.57 -6.12
C LEU A 104 -4.22 -38.02 -6.65
N ALA A 105 -5.43 -38.48 -6.94
CA ALA A 105 -5.70 -39.82 -7.48
C ALA A 105 -5.02 -40.11 -8.82
N SER A 106 -4.59 -39.10 -9.60
CA SER A 106 -3.92 -39.34 -10.88
C SER A 106 -2.43 -39.69 -10.75
N TRP A 107 -1.81 -39.41 -9.60
CA TRP A 107 -0.35 -39.51 -9.46
C TRP A 107 0.15 -39.98 -8.09
N ALA A 108 -0.61 -39.76 -7.03
CA ALA A 108 -0.18 -40.03 -5.65
C ALA A 108 -0.36 -41.52 -5.28
N PRO A 109 0.54 -42.08 -4.46
CA PRO A 109 0.39 -43.46 -3.97
C PRO A 109 -0.67 -43.56 -2.86
N PRO A 110 -1.10 -44.79 -2.48
CA PRO A 110 -1.98 -45.00 -1.35
C PRO A 110 -1.45 -44.37 -0.04
N PRO A 111 -2.33 -43.81 0.81
CA PRO A 111 -3.79 -43.80 0.71
C PRO A 111 -4.37 -42.64 -0.13
N PHE A 112 -3.55 -41.86 -0.83
CA PHE A 112 -3.97 -40.65 -1.54
C PHE A 112 -4.51 -40.91 -2.94
N ASP A 113 -4.34 -42.13 -3.46
CA ASP A 113 -4.73 -42.61 -4.79
C ASP A 113 -6.25 -42.62 -5.05
N VAL A 114 -7.06 -42.34 -4.02
CA VAL A 114 -8.52 -42.22 -4.10
C VAL A 114 -9.04 -40.79 -3.96
N SER A 115 -8.18 -39.82 -3.67
CA SER A 115 -8.60 -38.41 -3.49
C SER A 115 -8.69 -37.68 -4.83
N HIS A 116 -9.85 -37.10 -5.13
CA HIS A 116 -10.07 -36.28 -6.32
C HIS A 116 -9.77 -34.79 -6.10
N GLU A 117 -9.18 -34.44 -4.95
CA GLU A 117 -8.84 -33.06 -4.63
C GLU A 117 -7.69 -32.56 -5.50
N ILE A 118 -7.85 -31.33 -6.01
CA ILE A 118 -6.82 -30.59 -6.72
C ILE A 118 -6.24 -29.57 -5.73
N PRO A 119 -4.95 -29.69 -5.33
CA PRO A 119 -4.36 -28.83 -4.30
C PRO A 119 -4.53 -27.33 -4.54
N VAL A 120 -4.24 -26.83 -5.75
CA VAL A 120 -4.39 -25.40 -6.06
C VAL A 120 -5.84 -24.94 -5.92
N GLN A 121 -6.81 -25.75 -6.35
CA GLN A 121 -8.23 -25.42 -6.21
C GLN A 121 -8.63 -25.32 -4.74
N GLN A 122 -8.16 -26.25 -3.90
CA GLN A 122 -8.42 -26.25 -2.46
C GLN A 122 -7.85 -25.00 -1.77
N ILE A 123 -6.68 -24.54 -2.21
CA ILE A 123 -6.06 -23.30 -1.72
C ILE A 123 -6.88 -22.08 -2.16
N MET A 124 -7.26 -22.00 -3.44
CA MET A 124 -8.03 -20.87 -3.99
C MET A 124 -9.39 -20.71 -3.33
N ILE A 125 -10.06 -21.82 -2.97
CA ILE A 125 -11.32 -21.80 -2.21
C ILE A 125 -11.21 -20.99 -0.91
N ARG A 126 -10.04 -21.02 -0.24
CA ARG A 126 -9.82 -20.37 1.07
C ARG A 126 -9.66 -18.85 1.00
N ILE A 127 -9.28 -18.31 -0.15
CA ILE A 127 -8.99 -16.88 -0.34
C ILE A 127 -10.26 -16.06 -0.52
N GLY A 128 -11.26 -16.65 -1.16
CA GLY A 128 -12.55 -16.01 -1.36
C GLY A 128 -13.37 -16.78 -2.38
N SER A 129 -14.29 -17.60 -1.88
CA SER A 129 -15.26 -18.33 -2.69
C SER A 129 -16.62 -18.34 -1.99
N HIS A 130 -17.69 -18.64 -2.73
CA HIS A 130 -18.99 -18.87 -2.11
C HIS A 130 -18.99 -20.08 -1.16
N GLU A 131 -18.06 -21.02 -1.35
CA GLU A 131 -17.89 -22.19 -0.49
C GLU A 131 -17.28 -21.82 0.87
N ASP A 132 -16.55 -20.72 0.96
CA ASP A 132 -15.83 -20.29 2.16
C ASP A 132 -15.90 -18.77 2.38
N SER A 133 -17.13 -18.30 2.62
CA SER A 133 -17.44 -16.86 2.75
C SER A 133 -17.30 -16.32 4.18
N THR A 134 -17.02 -17.18 5.17
CA THR A 134 -17.07 -16.83 6.61
C THR A 134 -16.07 -15.76 7.03
N ARG A 135 -15.02 -15.55 6.22
CA ARG A 135 -13.93 -14.60 6.46
C ARG A 135 -13.94 -13.42 5.49
N LEU A 136 -14.98 -13.29 4.66
CA LEU A 136 -15.14 -12.16 3.76
C LEU A 136 -15.72 -10.96 4.50
N VAL A 137 -15.15 -9.77 4.28
CA VAL A 137 -15.52 -8.56 5.05
C VAL A 137 -15.82 -7.42 4.10
N PRO A 138 -17.02 -6.82 4.12
CA PRO A 138 -17.29 -5.65 3.30
C PRO A 138 -16.53 -4.43 3.84
N ILE A 139 -15.71 -3.81 2.99
CA ILE A 139 -14.91 -2.63 3.31
C ILE A 139 -15.11 -1.53 2.27
N SER A 140 -14.69 -0.31 2.59
CA SER A 140 -14.76 0.80 1.64
C SER A 140 -13.80 0.58 0.46
N LYS A 141 -14.17 1.05 -0.73
CA LYS A 141 -13.38 0.87 -1.95
C LYS A 141 -12.00 1.54 -1.87
N GLU A 142 -11.89 2.67 -1.18
CA GLU A 142 -10.63 3.39 -0.99
C GLU A 142 -9.66 2.59 -0.11
N LEU A 143 -10.17 1.97 0.98
CA LEU A 143 -9.36 1.08 1.82
C LEU A 143 -8.91 -0.14 1.02
N HIS A 144 -9.82 -0.77 0.26
CA HIS A 144 -9.49 -1.91 -0.57
C HIS A 144 -8.41 -1.56 -1.60
N SER A 145 -8.55 -0.47 -2.35
CA SER A 145 -7.56 -0.08 -3.37
C SER A 145 -6.18 0.19 -2.76
N MET A 146 -6.12 0.88 -1.62
CA MET A 146 -4.86 1.08 -0.91
C MET A 146 -4.28 -0.24 -0.40
N LYS A 147 -5.11 -1.14 0.13
CA LYS A 147 -4.69 -2.48 0.59
C LYS A 147 -4.08 -3.29 -0.54
N SER A 148 -4.78 -3.46 -1.65
CA SER A 148 -4.33 -4.31 -2.76
C SER A 148 -3.02 -3.80 -3.36
N ARG A 149 -2.89 -2.47 -3.51
CA ARG A 149 -1.65 -1.82 -3.95
C ARG A 149 -0.47 -2.07 -3.01
N LEU A 150 -0.66 -1.82 -1.72
CA LEU A 150 0.37 -2.02 -0.71
C LEU A 150 0.77 -3.50 -0.60
N TRP A 151 -0.19 -4.40 -0.80
CA TRP A 151 0.05 -5.83 -0.79
C TRP A 151 1.03 -6.28 -1.87
N GLU A 152 1.04 -5.65 -3.04
CA GLU A 152 2.03 -5.93 -4.09
C GLU A 152 3.32 -5.10 -4.00
N GLY A 153 3.44 -4.28 -2.96
CA GLY A 153 4.57 -3.35 -2.82
C GLY A 153 4.54 -2.21 -3.84
N ILE A 154 3.41 -1.98 -4.52
CA ILE A 154 3.24 -0.79 -5.35
C ILE A 154 3.16 0.42 -4.41
N MET A 155 3.82 1.51 -4.78
CA MET A 155 3.87 2.68 -3.91
C MET A 155 2.48 3.32 -3.75
N PRO A 156 2.14 3.81 -2.54
CA PRO A 156 0.89 4.53 -2.30
C PRO A 156 0.68 5.71 -3.26
N LEU A 157 1.76 6.45 -3.51
CA LEU A 157 1.80 7.58 -4.43
C LEU A 157 3.23 7.73 -4.95
N SER A 158 3.39 7.94 -6.26
CA SER A 158 4.71 8.18 -6.85
C SER A 158 5.26 9.57 -6.48
N GLU A 159 6.59 9.72 -6.51
CA GLU A 159 7.28 10.99 -6.26
C GLU A 159 6.85 12.06 -7.25
N ARG A 160 6.58 11.63 -8.48
CA ARG A 160 5.99 12.50 -9.48
C ARG A 160 4.61 12.98 -9.06
N ARG A 161 3.69 12.08 -8.71
CA ARG A 161 2.33 12.47 -8.32
C ARG A 161 2.30 13.33 -7.07
N TRP A 162 3.20 13.09 -6.11
CA TRP A 162 3.37 13.96 -4.96
C TRP A 162 3.69 15.41 -5.39
N LYS A 163 4.56 15.60 -6.39
CA LYS A 163 4.90 16.91 -6.95
C LYS A 163 3.77 17.51 -7.76
N ASP A 164 3.12 16.72 -8.62
CA ASP A 164 2.00 17.18 -9.46
C ASP A 164 0.84 17.70 -8.58
N LEU A 165 0.56 17.01 -7.48
CA LEU A 165 -0.45 17.42 -6.47
C LEU A 165 0.07 18.53 -5.52
N SER A 166 1.34 18.93 -5.65
CA SER A 166 1.99 19.94 -4.80
C SER A 166 1.80 19.65 -3.30
N LEU A 167 1.99 18.39 -2.89
CA LEU A 167 1.72 17.96 -1.51
C LEU A 167 2.73 18.51 -0.49
N ASP A 168 3.89 19.00 -0.94
CA ASP A 168 4.83 19.75 -0.10
C ASP A 168 4.32 21.18 0.24
N ALA A 169 3.29 21.68 -0.46
CA ALA A 169 2.78 23.03 -0.27
C ALA A 169 1.94 23.15 1.03
N PRO A 170 2.12 24.21 1.85
CA PRO A 170 1.41 24.36 3.12
C PRO A 170 -0.12 24.33 3.04
N GLU A 171 -0.69 24.76 1.91
CA GLU A 171 -2.11 24.75 1.57
C GLU A 171 -2.67 23.34 1.33
N ASN A 172 -1.83 22.41 0.86
CA ASN A 172 -2.19 21.03 0.55
C ASN A 172 -1.87 20.05 1.69
N PHE A 173 -1.49 20.57 2.86
CA PHE A 173 -1.12 19.77 4.03
C PHE A 173 -2.18 18.74 4.41
N HIS A 174 -3.46 19.11 4.37
CA HIS A 174 -4.56 18.18 4.66
C HIS A 174 -4.58 17.01 3.67
N ALA A 175 -4.47 17.29 2.37
CA ALA A 175 -4.44 16.27 1.33
C ALA A 175 -3.23 15.33 1.50
N ALA A 176 -2.05 15.87 1.80
CA ALA A 176 -0.87 15.08 2.10
C ALA A 176 -1.11 14.14 3.30
N CYS A 177 -1.74 14.64 4.37
CA CYS A 177 -2.12 13.82 5.52
C CYS A 177 -3.13 12.71 5.17
N GLN A 178 -4.06 12.92 4.23
CA GLN A 178 -5.01 11.87 3.82
C GLN A 178 -4.30 10.65 3.23
N TYR A 179 -3.26 10.84 2.41
CA TYR A 179 -2.44 9.71 1.91
C TYR A 179 -1.70 8.97 3.03
N LEU A 180 -1.11 9.70 3.99
CA LEU A 180 -0.47 9.10 5.17
C LEU A 180 -1.47 8.27 6.01
N CYS A 181 -2.69 8.81 6.17
CA CYS A 181 -3.78 8.16 6.88
C CYS A 181 -4.24 6.90 6.18
N ALA A 182 -4.42 6.93 4.86
CA ALA A 182 -4.87 5.78 4.08
C ALA A 182 -3.90 4.59 4.17
N VAL A 183 -2.60 4.84 4.06
CA VAL A 183 -1.57 3.79 4.23
C VAL A 183 -1.65 3.21 5.65
N THR A 184 -1.67 4.07 6.67
CA THR A 184 -1.70 3.60 8.06
C THR A 184 -3.01 2.86 8.39
N ASN A 185 -4.14 3.33 7.85
CA ASN A 185 -5.45 2.70 8.02
C ASN A 185 -5.53 1.30 7.39
N THR A 186 -4.80 1.05 6.30
CA THR A 186 -4.67 -0.31 5.75
C THR A 186 -4.14 -1.29 6.80
N PHE A 187 -3.09 -0.91 7.53
CA PHE A 187 -2.53 -1.75 8.58
C PHE A 187 -3.36 -1.75 9.85
N HIS A 188 -4.09 -0.67 10.16
CA HIS A 188 -5.09 -0.72 11.22
C HIS A 188 -6.16 -1.77 10.92
N TYR A 189 -6.70 -1.79 9.70
CA TYR A 189 -7.67 -2.78 9.25
C TYR A 189 -7.13 -4.21 9.40
N LEU A 190 -5.94 -4.50 8.84
CA LEU A 190 -5.33 -5.82 8.91
C LEU A 190 -5.01 -6.26 10.35
N ASN A 191 -4.84 -5.31 11.28
CA ASN A 191 -4.59 -5.57 12.70
C ASN A 191 -5.85 -5.49 13.59
N LEU A 192 -7.04 -5.23 13.04
CA LEU A 192 -8.27 -5.35 13.80
C LEU A 192 -8.40 -6.80 14.29
N PRO A 193 -8.75 -7.06 15.57
CA PRO A 193 -8.77 -8.42 16.12
C PRO A 193 -9.51 -9.47 15.26
N PRO A 194 -10.75 -9.22 14.76
CA PRO A 194 -11.43 -10.20 13.91
C PRO A 194 -10.73 -10.41 12.56
N ILE A 195 -10.15 -9.35 11.97
CA ILE A 195 -9.47 -9.41 10.68
C ILE A 195 -8.15 -10.15 10.79
N LYS A 196 -7.34 -9.83 11.82
CA LYS A 196 -6.09 -10.53 12.12
C LYS A 196 -6.32 -12.02 12.38
N ALA A 197 -7.37 -12.37 13.13
CA ALA A 197 -7.74 -13.75 13.39
C ALA A 197 -8.13 -14.49 12.10
N ALA A 198 -8.94 -13.86 11.25
CA ALA A 198 -9.35 -14.42 9.97
C ALA A 198 -8.19 -14.55 8.97
N LEU A 199 -7.25 -13.59 8.94
CA LEU A 199 -6.02 -13.68 8.14
C LEU A 199 -5.17 -14.89 8.54
N ARG A 200 -4.97 -15.08 9.85
CA ARG A 200 -4.26 -16.25 10.40
C ARG A 200 -4.98 -17.55 10.09
N GLU A 201 -6.29 -17.59 10.25
CA GLU A 201 -7.08 -18.79 9.96
C GLU A 201 -6.99 -19.18 8.48
N THR A 202 -7.19 -18.23 7.56
CA THR A 202 -7.04 -18.45 6.12
C THR A 202 -5.64 -18.96 5.78
N TYR A 203 -4.60 -18.33 6.34
CA TYR A 203 -3.23 -18.81 6.18
C TYR A 203 -3.05 -20.26 6.65
N ASN A 204 -3.54 -20.60 7.85
CA ASN A 204 -3.38 -21.93 8.44
C ASN A 204 -4.14 -23.00 7.64
N LEU A 205 -5.30 -22.67 7.06
CA LEU A 205 -6.04 -23.56 6.18
C LEU A 205 -5.27 -23.84 4.88
N ILE A 206 -4.66 -22.81 4.27
CA ILE A 206 -3.80 -22.96 3.10
C ILE A 206 -2.57 -23.81 3.45
N TRP A 207 -1.93 -23.53 4.59
CA TRP A 207 -0.80 -24.31 5.09
C TRP A 207 -1.18 -25.80 5.24
N GLY A 208 -2.37 -26.10 5.78
CA GLY A 208 -2.89 -27.46 5.90
C GLY A 208 -3.03 -28.18 4.55
N HIS A 209 -3.63 -27.53 3.56
CA HIS A 209 -3.75 -28.06 2.20
C HIS A 209 -2.39 -28.32 1.54
N LEU A 210 -1.43 -27.40 1.74
CA LEU A 210 -0.06 -27.57 1.27
C LEU A 210 0.65 -28.73 1.99
N ARG A 211 0.35 -28.96 3.27
CA ARG A 211 0.89 -30.08 4.04
C ARG A 211 0.36 -31.43 3.59
N ASP A 212 -0.91 -31.51 3.22
CA ASP A 212 -1.51 -32.72 2.66
C ASP A 212 -0.89 -33.06 1.29
N PHE A 213 -0.76 -32.05 0.42
CA PHE A 213 -0.03 -32.20 -0.85
C PHE A 213 1.42 -32.64 -0.63
N GLU A 214 2.15 -32.00 0.28
CA GLU A 214 3.53 -32.35 0.63
C GLU A 214 3.65 -33.81 1.08
N THR A 215 2.70 -34.28 1.89
CA THR A 215 2.71 -35.65 2.41
C THR A 215 2.52 -36.67 1.29
N ALA A 216 1.59 -36.40 0.36
CA ALA A 216 1.36 -37.24 -0.82
C ALA A 216 2.58 -37.23 -1.78
N LEU A 217 3.15 -36.05 -2.03
CA LEU A 217 4.35 -35.88 -2.86
C LEU A 217 5.54 -36.63 -2.28
N ASN A 218 5.80 -36.48 -0.98
CA ASN A 218 6.93 -37.16 -0.35
C ASN A 218 6.71 -38.68 -0.26
N ALA A 219 5.46 -39.16 -0.21
CA ALA A 219 5.18 -40.58 -0.36
C ALA A 219 5.57 -41.10 -1.74
N LYS A 220 5.27 -40.35 -2.81
CA LYS A 220 5.74 -40.65 -4.18
C LYS A 220 7.27 -40.60 -4.27
N ASN A 221 7.89 -39.53 -3.77
CA ASN A 221 9.34 -39.35 -3.84
C ASN A 221 10.10 -40.48 -3.12
N ARG A 222 9.60 -40.97 -1.99
CA ARG A 222 10.19 -42.14 -1.30
C ARG A 222 10.14 -43.42 -2.15
N LEU A 223 9.07 -43.65 -2.91
CA LEU A 223 8.98 -44.79 -3.83
C LEU A 223 9.93 -44.65 -5.02
N GLU A 224 10.12 -43.42 -5.50
CA GLU A 224 10.96 -43.08 -6.65
C GLU A 224 12.41 -42.75 -6.28
N GLN A 225 12.76 -42.83 -4.99
CA GLN A 225 14.07 -42.49 -4.44
C GLN A 225 14.51 -41.04 -4.74
N GLN A 226 13.54 -40.13 -4.80
CA GLN A 226 13.73 -38.69 -4.95
C GLN A 226 13.82 -37.99 -3.58
N PRO A 227 14.45 -36.81 -3.49
CA PRO A 227 14.52 -36.06 -2.24
C PRO A 227 13.13 -35.60 -1.78
N GLU A 228 12.94 -35.51 -0.47
CA GLU A 228 11.73 -34.93 0.10
C GLU A 228 11.72 -33.42 -0.07
N ILE A 229 10.53 -32.88 -0.28
CA ILE A 229 10.27 -31.46 -0.50
C ILE A 229 9.41 -30.94 0.64
N GLN A 230 9.69 -29.72 1.10
CA GLN A 230 8.94 -29.05 2.16
C GLN A 230 8.14 -27.88 1.55
N ILE A 231 6.91 -28.13 1.11
CA ILE A 231 6.06 -27.11 0.49
C ILE A 231 5.44 -26.21 1.56
N ALA A 232 4.96 -26.78 2.66
CA ALA A 232 4.30 -26.01 3.71
C ALA A 232 5.29 -25.05 4.42
N ALA A 233 6.56 -25.45 4.55
CA ALA A 233 7.61 -24.59 5.08
C ALA A 233 7.99 -23.44 4.11
N ARG A 234 7.93 -23.66 2.79
CA ARG A 234 8.12 -22.59 1.79
C ARG A 234 7.02 -21.55 1.86
N TRP A 235 5.78 -21.96 2.11
CA TRP A 235 4.65 -21.03 2.29
C TRP A 235 4.85 -20.13 3.52
N HIS A 236 5.34 -20.70 4.62
CA HIS A 236 5.76 -19.92 5.79
C HIS A 236 6.88 -18.94 5.47
N GLU A 237 7.97 -19.40 4.84
CA GLU A 237 9.08 -18.53 4.48
C GLU A 237 8.63 -17.38 3.55
N TYR A 238 7.82 -17.69 2.54
CA TYR A 238 7.30 -16.72 1.59
C TYR A 238 6.41 -15.67 2.25
N ILE A 239 5.39 -16.08 3.02
CA ILE A 239 4.47 -15.13 3.65
C ILE A 239 5.19 -14.27 4.69
N LYS A 240 6.16 -14.83 5.41
CA LYS A 240 6.98 -14.07 6.36
C LYS A 240 7.77 -12.97 5.66
N ALA A 241 8.49 -13.32 4.59
CA ALA A 241 9.20 -12.34 3.77
C ALA A 241 8.24 -11.30 3.18
N HIS A 242 7.03 -11.71 2.78
CA HIS A 242 6.03 -10.81 2.20
C HIS A 242 5.51 -9.80 3.21
N PHE A 243 5.11 -10.27 4.39
CA PHE A 243 4.62 -9.43 5.47
C PHE A 243 5.68 -8.45 5.97
N ASP A 244 6.93 -8.90 6.12
CA ASP A 244 8.05 -8.06 6.51
C ASP A 244 8.33 -6.98 5.45
N PHE A 245 8.31 -7.36 4.17
CA PHE A 245 8.51 -6.45 3.05
C PHE A 245 7.43 -5.37 2.99
N ILE A 246 6.16 -5.74 2.88
CA ILE A 246 5.07 -4.75 2.71
C ILE A 246 4.92 -3.84 3.93
N SER A 247 5.17 -4.37 5.14
CA SER A 247 5.15 -3.57 6.37
C SER A 247 6.32 -2.58 6.43
N SER A 248 7.54 -3.03 6.14
CA SER A 248 8.73 -2.18 6.19
C SER A 248 8.66 -1.08 5.13
N ARG A 249 8.21 -1.43 3.93
CA ARG A 249 8.06 -0.51 2.80
C ARG A 249 7.01 0.56 3.07
N SER A 250 5.82 0.17 3.51
CA SER A 250 4.74 1.11 3.83
C SER A 250 5.13 2.04 4.98
N HIS A 251 5.81 1.51 6.00
CA HIS A 251 6.30 2.29 7.12
C HIS A 251 7.35 3.31 6.69
N HIS A 252 8.34 2.89 5.88
CA HIS A 252 9.35 3.78 5.33
C HIS A 252 8.72 4.93 4.53
N TRP A 253 7.76 4.63 3.65
CA TRP A 253 7.07 5.63 2.83
C TRP A 253 6.33 6.66 3.70
N VAL A 254 5.63 6.22 4.77
CA VAL A 254 4.93 7.15 5.69
C VAL A 254 5.93 8.03 6.44
N VAL A 255 7.01 7.46 6.97
CA VAL A 255 8.00 8.22 7.76
C VAL A 255 8.73 9.24 6.89
N SER A 256 9.21 8.83 5.70
CA SER A 256 9.92 9.74 4.79
C SER A 256 9.01 10.88 4.33
N SER A 257 7.75 10.58 4.02
CA SER A 257 6.74 11.58 3.62
C SER A 257 6.39 12.53 4.76
N VAL A 258 6.30 12.04 6.01
CA VAL A 258 6.12 12.92 7.17
C VAL A 258 7.31 13.85 7.35
N ASP A 259 8.55 13.35 7.20
CA ASP A 259 9.73 14.18 7.40
C ASP A 259 9.84 15.30 6.35
N ARG A 260 9.42 15.04 5.10
CA ARG A 260 9.30 16.08 4.05
C ARG A 260 8.41 17.24 4.50
N LEU A 261 7.27 16.95 5.12
CA LEU A 261 6.32 17.97 5.61
C LEU A 261 6.80 18.63 6.90
N ARG A 262 7.44 17.84 7.78
CA ARG A 262 7.82 18.24 9.14
C ARG A 262 9.02 19.19 9.15
N ILE A 263 10.04 18.92 8.34
CA ILE A 263 11.30 19.68 8.35
C ILE A 263 11.05 21.18 8.10
N PRO A 264 10.33 21.60 7.05
CA PRO A 264 10.05 23.02 6.81
C PRO A 264 9.31 23.68 7.98
N ILE A 265 8.36 22.98 8.61
CA ILE A 265 7.58 23.50 9.74
C ILE A 265 8.49 23.71 10.97
N LEU A 266 9.41 22.79 11.25
CA LEU A 266 10.38 22.93 12.35
C LEU A 266 11.39 24.06 12.10
N GLU A 267 11.75 24.29 10.84
CA GLU A 267 12.62 25.40 10.47
C GLU A 267 11.90 26.75 10.60
N GLU A 268 10.65 26.82 10.18
CA GLU A 268 9.81 28.02 10.31
C GLU A 268 9.58 28.36 11.79
N LEU A 269 9.18 27.38 12.59
CA LEU A 269 8.97 27.56 14.04
C LEU A 269 10.23 28.04 14.76
N ALA A 270 11.42 27.58 14.34
CA ALA A 270 12.70 28.01 14.90
C ALA A 270 13.08 29.46 14.55
N ARG A 271 12.45 30.07 13.54
CA ARG A 271 12.67 31.48 13.15
C ARG A 271 11.72 32.44 13.88
N LEU A 272 10.66 31.93 14.51
CA LEU A 272 9.68 32.72 15.25
C LEU A 272 10.18 33.03 16.67
N PRO A 273 9.84 34.20 17.24
CA PRO A 273 10.21 34.53 18.61
C PRO A 273 9.47 33.64 19.62
N THR A 274 10.14 33.26 20.70
CA THR A 274 9.48 32.58 21.83
C THR A 274 8.55 33.56 22.55
N LEU A 275 7.25 33.25 22.56
CA LEU A 275 6.22 34.05 23.21
C LEU A 275 5.71 33.32 24.46
N ALA A 276 5.25 34.07 25.46
CA ALA A 276 4.62 33.49 26.66
C ALA A 276 3.31 32.76 26.34
N GLU A 277 2.57 33.25 25.33
CA GLU A 277 1.41 32.58 24.75
C GLU A 277 1.62 32.47 23.23
N PRO A 278 1.42 31.29 22.62
CA PRO A 278 1.61 31.13 21.18
C PRO A 278 0.59 31.98 20.41
N ASP A 279 1.04 32.69 19.38
CA ASP A 279 0.13 33.39 18.47
C ASP A 279 -0.60 32.40 17.53
N ALA A 280 -1.53 32.92 16.72
CA ALA A 280 -2.31 32.09 15.80
C ALA A 280 -1.45 31.33 14.77
N HIS A 281 -0.31 31.90 14.37
CA HIS A 281 0.57 31.28 13.40
C HIS A 281 1.42 30.17 14.05
N GLN A 282 1.97 30.42 15.24
CA GLN A 282 2.65 29.41 16.05
C GLN A 282 1.70 28.26 16.41
N TRP A 283 0.44 28.55 16.71
CA TRP A 283 -0.59 27.54 16.93
C TRP A 283 -0.84 26.68 15.68
N ALA A 284 -0.97 27.30 14.51
CA ALA A 284 -1.16 26.56 13.26
C ALA A 284 0.02 25.62 12.95
N LEU A 285 1.27 26.08 13.15
CA LEU A 285 2.46 25.22 12.97
C LEU A 285 2.51 24.09 14.00
N THR A 286 2.19 24.38 15.27
CA THR A 286 2.14 23.38 16.35
C THR A 286 1.07 22.33 16.10
N ASP A 287 -0.10 22.74 15.61
CA ASP A 287 -1.20 21.85 15.22
C ASP A 287 -0.77 20.90 14.09
N LYS A 288 -0.10 21.41 13.05
CA LYS A 288 0.46 20.58 11.98
C LYS A 288 1.51 19.59 12.50
N LEU A 289 2.42 20.02 13.39
CA LEU A 289 3.40 19.13 14.01
C LEU A 289 2.75 18.06 14.88
N HIS A 290 1.67 18.39 15.57
CA HIS A 290 0.91 17.43 16.36
C HIS A 290 0.25 16.38 15.46
N ASP A 291 -0.34 16.78 14.32
CA ASP A 291 -0.91 15.85 13.34
C ASP A 291 0.16 14.91 12.77
N LEU A 292 1.32 15.45 12.35
CA LEU A 292 2.45 14.65 11.85
C LEU A 292 3.04 13.73 12.94
N GLY A 293 3.10 14.21 14.18
CA GLY A 293 3.54 13.43 15.33
C GLY A 293 2.63 12.22 15.57
N GLU A 294 1.31 12.42 15.52
CA GLU A 294 0.34 11.34 15.65
C GLU A 294 0.41 10.35 14.47
N ASN A 295 0.52 10.84 13.22
CA ASN A 295 0.68 9.97 12.04
C ASN A 295 1.88 9.04 12.23
N VAL A 296 3.02 9.57 12.66
CA VAL A 296 4.22 8.76 12.95
C VAL A 296 4.02 7.80 14.11
N ALA A 297 3.40 8.23 15.20
CA ALA A 297 3.19 7.36 16.35
C ALA A 297 2.26 6.18 16.01
N GLN A 298 1.23 6.41 15.20
CA GLN A 298 0.36 5.35 14.70
C GLN A 298 1.09 4.47 13.67
N ALA A 299 1.83 5.03 12.72
CA ALA A 299 2.62 4.25 11.75
C ALA A 299 3.65 3.35 12.44
N ASP A 300 4.40 3.88 13.40
CA ASP A 300 5.44 3.16 14.15
C ASP A 300 4.87 1.96 14.91
N SER A 301 3.65 2.09 15.45
CA SER A 301 3.01 1.07 16.29
C SER A 301 2.00 0.17 15.56
N ALA A 302 1.48 0.57 14.40
CA ALA A 302 0.43 -0.17 13.69
C ALA A 302 0.90 -0.87 12.41
N ILE A 303 1.90 -0.33 11.70
CA ILE A 303 2.36 -0.92 10.44
C ILE A 303 3.25 -2.14 10.74
N PHE A 304 2.58 -3.26 11.00
CA PHE A 304 3.17 -4.58 11.24
C PHE A 304 2.15 -5.64 10.83
N LEU A 305 2.64 -6.81 10.43
CA LEU A 305 1.84 -8.01 10.21
C LEU A 305 2.48 -9.19 10.97
N PRO A 306 2.36 -9.23 12.31
CA PRO A 306 2.98 -10.29 13.08
C PRO A 306 2.32 -11.65 12.79
N MET A 307 3.15 -12.68 12.66
CA MET A 307 2.72 -14.05 12.39
C MET A 307 2.48 -14.90 13.66
N ASP A 308 2.08 -14.29 14.77
CA ASP A 308 1.80 -15.02 16.01
C ASP A 308 0.58 -15.96 15.87
N GLY A 309 0.79 -17.24 16.18
CA GLY A 309 -0.19 -18.32 16.04
C GLY A 309 -0.33 -18.89 14.62
N TYR A 310 0.49 -18.44 13.67
CA TYR A 310 0.51 -18.99 12.32
C TYR A 310 1.26 -20.34 12.34
N GLU A 311 0.78 -21.30 11.56
CA GLU A 311 1.48 -22.58 11.39
C GLU A 311 2.88 -22.36 10.80
N GLY A 312 3.86 -23.08 11.32
CA GLY A 312 5.28 -22.84 11.04
C GLY A 312 5.94 -21.76 11.90
N GLU A 313 5.19 -20.83 12.50
CA GLU A 313 5.72 -19.87 13.47
C GLU A 313 5.70 -20.49 14.88
N GLY A 314 6.86 -20.55 15.55
CA GLY A 314 6.99 -21.14 16.89
C GLY A 314 6.39 -20.30 18.04
N ILE A 315 5.56 -19.31 17.72
CA ILE A 315 5.06 -18.29 18.65
C ILE A 315 3.54 -18.43 18.75
N PRO A 316 2.97 -18.63 19.95
CA PRO A 316 1.52 -18.67 20.12
C PRO A 316 0.89 -17.30 19.85
N SER A 317 -0.40 -17.29 19.50
CA SER A 317 -1.17 -16.06 19.36
C SER A 317 -1.08 -15.20 20.63
N GLN A 318 -0.92 -13.90 20.43
CA GLN A 318 -0.91 -12.86 21.45
C GLN A 318 -2.15 -11.97 21.39
N ASP A 319 -3.23 -12.39 20.72
CA ASP A 319 -4.43 -11.54 20.56
C ASP A 319 -5.07 -11.21 21.92
N ASP A 320 -5.00 -12.14 22.88
CA ASP A 320 -5.45 -11.97 24.26
C ASP A 320 -4.32 -11.59 25.23
N ALA A 321 -3.16 -11.16 24.73
CA ALA A 321 -2.04 -10.78 25.58
C ALA A 321 -2.47 -9.64 26.51
N MET A 322 -2.34 -9.89 27.82
CA MET A 322 -2.62 -8.87 28.81
C MET A 322 -1.63 -7.71 28.69
N PRO A 323 -2.07 -6.48 29.00
CA PRO A 323 -1.14 -5.38 29.23
C PRO A 323 -0.11 -5.77 30.28
N ARG A 324 1.09 -5.20 30.17
CA ARG A 324 2.16 -5.43 31.13
C ARG A 324 1.73 -5.02 32.54
N SER A 325 2.37 -5.59 33.56
CA SER A 325 2.08 -5.25 34.96
C SER A 325 2.31 -3.76 35.27
N ASP A 326 3.21 -3.11 34.54
CA ASP A 326 3.51 -1.67 34.63
C ASP A 326 2.71 -0.80 33.65
N ALA A 327 1.72 -1.35 32.94
CA ALA A 327 0.91 -0.58 31.97
C ALA A 327 0.05 0.51 32.62
N THR A 328 -0.10 0.49 33.95
CA THR A 328 -0.78 1.55 34.72
C THR A 328 0.13 2.74 35.04
N GLU A 329 1.44 2.60 34.83
CA GLU A 329 2.39 3.69 35.02
C GLU A 329 2.22 4.76 33.93
N PRO A 330 2.28 6.05 34.27
CA PRO A 330 2.05 7.14 33.30
C PRO A 330 3.20 7.34 32.29
N TYR A 331 4.28 6.57 32.43
CA TYR A 331 5.50 6.62 31.61
C TYR A 331 6.16 5.25 31.49
N ARG A 332 6.79 5.01 30.33
CA ARG A 332 7.62 3.83 30.09
C ARG A 332 9.11 4.18 30.09
N LYS A 333 9.79 3.88 31.19
CA LYS A 333 11.23 4.21 31.39
C LYS A 333 12.18 3.21 30.75
N GLU A 334 11.77 1.96 30.62
CA GLU A 334 12.55 0.92 29.97
C GLU A 334 12.29 0.91 28.46
N PRO A 335 13.24 0.42 27.64
CA PRO A 335 13.01 0.23 26.22
C PRO A 335 11.76 -0.61 25.91
N ILE A 336 11.21 -0.39 24.72
CA ILE A 336 10.04 -1.14 24.24
C ILE A 336 10.43 -2.59 24.00
N SER A 337 9.55 -3.51 24.37
CA SER A 337 9.65 -4.92 23.99
C SER A 337 8.51 -5.21 23.01
N PHE A 338 8.82 -5.86 21.89
CA PHE A 338 7.83 -6.12 20.86
C PHE A 338 6.67 -6.98 21.39
N SER A 339 5.45 -6.58 21.05
CA SER A 339 4.24 -7.38 21.24
C SER A 339 3.51 -7.47 19.91
N ALA A 340 3.00 -8.66 19.58
CA ALA A 340 2.15 -8.85 18.41
C ALA A 340 0.71 -8.34 18.64
N ASN A 341 0.36 -8.01 19.89
CA ASN A 341 -0.88 -7.33 20.22
C ASN A 341 -0.75 -5.83 19.97
N THR A 342 -1.53 -5.32 19.01
CA THR A 342 -1.49 -3.91 18.60
C THR A 342 -1.86 -2.95 19.72
N HIS A 343 -2.79 -3.32 20.62
CA HIS A 343 -3.16 -2.47 21.75
C HIS A 343 -2.02 -2.33 22.75
N CYS A 344 -1.39 -3.44 23.14
CA CYS A 344 -0.22 -3.43 24.03
C CYS A 344 0.96 -2.66 23.40
N ARG A 345 1.27 -2.93 22.13
CA ARG A 345 2.35 -2.26 21.40
C ARG A 345 2.12 -0.75 21.27
N LYS A 346 0.90 -0.32 20.95
CA LYS A 346 0.51 1.09 20.91
C LYS A 346 0.64 1.74 22.29
N GLY A 347 0.10 1.12 23.34
CA GLY A 347 0.21 1.63 24.71
C GLY A 347 1.66 1.86 25.14
N ASP A 348 2.52 0.83 24.97
CA ASP A 348 3.94 0.92 25.31
C ASP A 348 4.65 2.02 24.52
N TYR A 349 4.40 2.13 23.22
CA TYR A 349 5.01 3.14 22.36
C TYR A 349 4.65 4.56 22.80
N TYR A 350 3.37 4.88 23.05
CA TYR A 350 2.95 6.22 23.46
C TYR A 350 3.51 6.60 24.84
N LEU A 351 3.50 5.67 25.80
CA LEU A 351 4.10 5.88 27.12
C LEU A 351 5.63 6.08 27.02
N ARG A 352 6.26 5.41 26.05
CA ARG A 352 7.71 5.53 25.80
C ARG A 352 8.07 6.86 25.17
N VAL A 353 7.39 7.26 24.10
CA VAL A 353 7.57 8.59 23.49
C VAL A 353 7.33 9.67 24.53
N LYS A 354 6.26 9.55 25.32
CA LYS A 354 5.97 10.51 26.38
C LYS A 354 7.17 10.65 27.33
N TYR A 355 7.73 9.57 27.84
CA TYR A 355 8.92 9.58 28.71
C TYR A 355 10.15 10.20 28.02
N LEU A 356 10.43 9.74 26.80
CA LEU A 356 11.61 10.15 26.05
C LEU A 356 11.56 11.63 25.68
N SER A 357 10.41 12.21 25.31
CA SER A 357 10.32 13.64 24.97
C SER A 357 10.74 14.53 26.14
N ARG A 358 10.40 14.16 27.39
CA ARG A 358 10.83 14.91 28.59
C ARG A 358 12.31 14.68 28.86
N THR A 359 12.77 13.44 28.68
CA THR A 359 14.19 13.10 28.82
C THR A 359 15.05 13.90 27.84
N GLU A 360 14.65 13.99 26.57
CA GLU A 360 15.33 14.77 25.54
C GLU A 360 15.27 16.27 25.83
N LEU A 361 14.13 16.78 26.31
CA LEU A 361 14.01 18.19 26.71
C LEU A 361 14.99 18.54 27.84
N TRP A 362 15.10 17.71 28.87
CA TRP A 362 15.91 18.01 30.05
C TRP A 362 17.36 17.57 29.97
N LEU A 363 17.68 16.52 29.22
CA LEU A 363 19.00 15.87 29.19
C LEU A 363 19.62 15.80 27.78
N GLY A 364 18.95 16.29 26.74
CA GLY A 364 19.41 16.24 25.35
C GLY A 364 20.65 17.09 25.06
N GLN A 365 21.31 16.78 23.92
CA GLN A 365 22.61 17.33 23.54
C GLN A 365 22.61 18.81 23.13
N ASP A 366 21.47 19.35 22.69
CA ASP A 366 21.35 20.74 22.19
C ASP A 366 21.25 21.80 23.30
N ARG A 367 21.64 21.47 24.54
CA ARG A 367 21.73 22.49 25.59
C ARG A 367 22.83 23.48 25.21
N HIS A 368 22.42 24.68 24.82
CA HIS A 368 23.28 25.84 25.01
C HIS A 368 23.54 25.93 26.52
N ASP A 369 24.81 25.97 26.92
CA ASP A 369 25.18 26.20 28.30
C ASP A 369 24.40 27.42 28.78
N PRO A 370 23.63 27.33 29.88
CA PRO A 370 22.85 28.45 30.33
C PRO A 370 23.80 29.61 30.60
N ASP A 371 23.50 30.77 30.02
CA ASP A 371 24.12 32.05 30.38
C ASP A 371 24.19 32.13 31.92
N PRO A 372 25.26 32.68 32.53
CA PRO A 372 25.48 32.59 33.97
C PRO A 372 24.46 33.43 34.74
N GLY A 373 23.29 32.83 34.96
CA GLY A 373 22.11 33.32 35.65
C GLY A 373 21.10 32.18 35.64
N LEU A 374 20.40 31.93 36.75
CA LEU A 374 19.41 30.85 36.86
C LEU A 374 18.36 31.00 35.74
N PRO A 375 18.38 30.19 34.66
CA PRO A 375 17.21 30.09 33.81
C PRO A 375 16.16 29.43 34.70
N SER A 376 14.95 29.98 34.74
CA SER A 376 13.87 29.19 35.32
C SER A 376 13.75 27.97 34.40
N GLY A 377 13.85 26.75 34.92
CA GLY A 377 13.74 25.55 34.07
C GLY A 377 12.46 25.52 33.22
N PHE A 378 11.48 26.35 33.55
CA PHE A 378 10.22 26.53 32.86
C PHE A 378 10.31 27.31 31.53
N ASP A 379 11.35 28.14 31.32
CA ASP A 379 11.54 28.86 30.04
C ASP A 379 11.78 27.88 28.87
N LEU A 380 12.38 26.73 29.17
CA LEU A 380 12.61 25.62 28.23
C LEU A 380 11.31 24.91 27.84
N VAL A 381 10.36 24.81 28.78
CA VAL A 381 9.05 24.19 28.56
C VAL A 381 8.15 25.12 27.74
N SER A 382 8.40 26.44 27.78
CA SER A 382 7.73 27.43 26.93
C SER A 382 8.33 27.57 25.53
N ASP A 383 9.51 27.01 25.26
CA ASP A 383 10.08 26.98 23.89
C ASP A 383 9.43 25.85 23.07
N ILE A 384 8.46 26.26 22.25
CA ILE A 384 7.68 25.35 21.38
C ILE A 384 8.59 24.68 20.34
N SER A 385 9.57 25.42 19.79
CA SER A 385 10.49 24.89 18.78
C SER A 385 11.37 23.79 19.37
N GLN A 386 11.94 24.04 20.55
CA GLN A 386 12.77 23.06 21.25
C GLN A 386 11.96 21.85 21.73
N THR A 387 10.73 22.08 22.21
CA THR A 387 9.81 21.01 22.61
C THR A 387 9.46 20.13 21.42
N ALA A 388 9.13 20.70 20.26
CA ALA A 388 8.83 19.97 19.03
C ALA A 388 10.02 19.13 18.56
N ARG A 389 11.24 19.70 18.52
CA ARG A 389 12.47 18.95 18.17
C ARG A 389 12.75 17.80 19.14
N SER A 390 12.52 18.02 20.43
CA SER A 390 12.69 16.98 21.45
C SER A 390 11.67 15.86 21.31
N GLN A 391 10.43 16.18 20.90
CA GLN A 391 9.42 15.18 20.57
C GLN A 391 9.83 14.33 19.36
N VAL A 392 10.34 14.95 18.29
CA VAL A 392 10.80 14.22 17.09
C VAL A 392 11.93 13.24 17.43
N ARG A 393 12.97 13.71 18.13
CA ARG A 393 14.07 12.83 18.59
C ARG A 393 13.57 11.67 19.47
N ALA A 394 12.58 11.95 20.33
CA ALA A 394 11.98 10.92 21.17
C ALA A 394 11.21 9.87 20.35
N GLN A 395 10.51 10.28 19.28
CA GLN A 395 9.86 9.37 18.35
C GLN A 395 10.89 8.53 17.59
N ASP A 396 11.97 9.13 17.11
CA ASP A 396 13.02 8.40 16.39
C ASP A 396 13.68 7.33 17.28
N LYS A 397 13.94 7.68 18.54
CA LYS A 397 14.49 6.72 19.52
C LYS A 397 13.49 5.62 19.89
N ALA A 398 12.21 5.95 20.11
CA ALA A 398 11.18 4.95 20.37
C ALA A 398 10.95 4.02 19.16
N ARG A 399 11.00 4.57 17.95
CA ARG A 399 10.95 3.81 16.69
C ARG A 399 12.11 2.85 16.58
N LEU A 400 13.34 3.32 16.82
CA LEU A 400 14.53 2.47 16.80
C LEU A 400 14.44 1.33 17.83
N GLU A 401 13.93 1.61 19.04
CA GLU A 401 13.69 0.59 20.06
C GLU A 401 12.64 -0.45 19.64
N LEU A 402 11.58 -0.04 18.95
CA LEU A 402 10.46 -0.93 18.57
C LEU A 402 10.72 -1.69 17.26
N ARG A 403 11.29 -1.02 16.25
CA ARG A 403 11.41 -1.51 14.87
C ARG A 403 12.83 -1.93 14.50
N GLY A 404 13.84 -1.50 15.28
CA GLY A 404 15.24 -1.65 14.90
C GLY A 404 15.67 -0.61 13.86
N GLU A 405 16.84 -0.84 13.28
CA GLU A 405 17.40 0.04 12.25
C GLU A 405 16.48 0.06 11.01
N PRO A 406 16.30 1.22 10.36
CA PRO A 406 15.54 1.30 9.12
C PRO A 406 16.10 0.33 8.08
N MET A 407 15.23 -0.48 7.49
CA MET A 407 15.61 -1.36 6.39
C MET A 407 15.91 -0.51 5.14
N THR A 408 17.05 -0.76 4.51
CA THR A 408 17.35 -0.20 3.18
C THR A 408 16.51 -0.94 2.15
N LEU A 409 15.56 -0.24 1.52
CA LEU A 409 14.77 -0.79 0.41
C LEU A 409 15.59 -0.67 -0.87
N GLU A 410 16.33 -1.73 -1.21
CA GLU A 410 17.19 -1.72 -2.40
C GLU A 410 16.41 -1.92 -3.70
N LYS A 411 15.27 -2.61 -3.67
CA LYS A 411 14.53 -3.01 -4.88
C LYS A 411 13.01 -2.93 -4.70
N GLU A 412 12.36 -2.72 -5.84
CA GLU A 412 10.91 -2.68 -6.02
C GLU A 412 10.42 -4.07 -6.45
N LEU A 413 9.55 -4.73 -5.66
CA LEU A 413 9.14 -6.13 -5.91
C LEU A 413 8.55 -6.32 -7.31
N TRP A 414 7.58 -5.47 -7.69
CA TRP A 414 6.94 -5.59 -8.99
C TRP A 414 7.90 -5.25 -10.14
N VAL A 415 8.85 -4.34 -9.94
CA VAL A 415 9.88 -4.00 -10.93
C VAL A 415 10.87 -5.16 -11.09
N GLU A 416 11.27 -5.80 -10.00
CA GLU A 416 12.15 -6.97 -10.04
C GLU A 416 11.47 -8.14 -10.74
N LYS A 417 10.19 -8.39 -10.43
CA LYS A 417 9.37 -9.36 -11.17
C LYS A 417 9.35 -9.02 -12.65
N ALA A 418 8.99 -7.79 -13.02
CA ALA A 418 8.94 -7.36 -14.42
C ALA A 418 10.30 -7.53 -15.13
N ASN A 419 11.40 -7.15 -14.48
CA ASN A 419 12.75 -7.33 -14.99
C ASN A 419 13.15 -8.81 -15.17
N GLN A 420 12.68 -9.72 -14.30
CA GLN A 420 12.89 -11.15 -14.46
C GLN A 420 12.19 -11.70 -15.71
N TYR A 421 10.93 -11.32 -15.96
CA TYR A 421 10.23 -11.69 -17.18
C TYR A 421 10.95 -11.18 -18.43
N ILE A 422 11.47 -9.96 -18.36
CA ILE A 422 12.27 -9.34 -19.43
C ILE A 422 13.60 -10.07 -19.67
N GLY A 423 14.31 -10.46 -18.61
CA GLY A 423 15.62 -11.11 -18.68
C GLY A 423 15.59 -12.57 -19.14
N SER A 424 14.41 -13.21 -19.13
CA SER A 424 14.22 -14.64 -19.44
C SER A 424 14.45 -15.02 -20.92
N GLY A 425 14.74 -14.06 -21.81
CA GLY A 425 14.92 -14.29 -23.25
C GLY A 425 13.62 -14.35 -24.05
N ASN A 426 12.47 -14.15 -23.40
CA ASN A 426 11.14 -14.20 -24.01
C ASN A 426 10.74 -12.94 -24.82
N ASN A 427 11.65 -12.00 -25.12
CA ASN A 427 11.33 -10.72 -25.78
C ASN A 427 10.10 -10.03 -25.16
N PHE A 428 9.94 -10.07 -23.84
CA PHE A 428 8.87 -9.36 -23.16
C PHE A 428 9.07 -7.85 -23.39
N GLU A 429 8.21 -7.25 -24.20
CA GLU A 429 8.11 -5.81 -24.38
C GLU A 429 7.01 -5.30 -23.44
N TRP A 430 7.29 -4.34 -22.57
CA TRP A 430 6.29 -3.76 -21.67
C TRP A 430 5.58 -2.65 -22.44
N GLY A 431 4.29 -2.78 -22.76
CA GLY A 431 3.71 -1.90 -23.78
C GLY A 431 2.20 -1.72 -23.78
N PHE A 432 1.75 -0.60 -24.36
CA PHE A 432 0.33 -0.35 -24.67
C PHE A 432 0.14 -0.11 -26.17
N ALA A 433 -0.94 -0.66 -26.74
CA ALA A 433 -1.43 -0.25 -28.04
C ALA A 433 -2.33 1.00 -27.89
N VAL A 434 -2.12 1.99 -28.75
CA VAL A 434 -2.82 3.28 -28.67
C VAL A 434 -3.38 3.66 -30.03
N TYR A 435 -4.68 3.95 -30.07
CA TYR A 435 -5.37 4.30 -31.31
C TYR A 435 -5.59 5.81 -31.42
N ARG A 436 -5.21 6.43 -32.55
CA ARG A 436 -5.74 7.73 -32.96
C ARG A 436 -7.23 7.54 -33.20
N PHE A 437 -8.06 8.05 -32.30
CA PHE A 437 -9.49 7.78 -32.27
C PHE A 437 -10.34 9.02 -32.57
N SER A 438 -9.67 10.11 -32.93
CA SER A 438 -10.25 11.35 -33.42
C SER A 438 -9.37 11.95 -34.51
N HIS A 439 -10.02 12.46 -35.54
CA HIS A 439 -9.37 13.14 -36.66
C HIS A 439 -9.88 14.56 -36.89
N ASP A 440 -10.47 15.17 -35.86
CA ASP A 440 -10.88 16.58 -35.85
C ASP A 440 -9.68 17.54 -35.83
N HIS A 441 -8.50 17.05 -35.46
CA HIS A 441 -7.25 17.79 -35.38
C HIS A 441 -6.40 17.64 -36.63
N THR A 442 -5.59 18.65 -36.95
CA THR A 442 -4.63 18.56 -38.06
C THR A 442 -3.52 17.55 -37.75
N ASP A 443 -2.80 17.11 -38.77
CA ASP A 443 -1.68 16.19 -38.57
C ASP A 443 -0.55 16.84 -37.75
N GLU A 444 -0.36 18.16 -37.85
CA GLU A 444 0.59 18.90 -37.01
C GLU A 444 0.15 18.91 -35.53
N GLU A 445 -1.14 19.12 -35.26
CA GLU A 445 -1.69 19.07 -33.91
C GLU A 445 -1.61 17.66 -33.32
N TRP A 446 -1.84 16.63 -34.15
CA TRP A 446 -1.70 15.23 -33.77
C TRP A 446 -0.26 14.87 -33.39
N GLU A 447 0.73 15.26 -34.18
CA GLU A 447 2.14 15.01 -33.86
C GLU A 447 2.60 15.81 -32.64
N ALA A 448 2.07 17.03 -32.44
CA ALA A 448 2.30 17.80 -31.21
C ALA A 448 1.69 17.11 -29.97
N PHE A 449 0.49 16.54 -30.10
CA PHE A 449 -0.14 15.74 -29.05
C PHE A 449 0.71 14.50 -28.72
N LYS A 450 1.06 13.69 -29.73
CA LYS A 450 1.89 12.48 -29.55
C LYS A 450 3.17 12.79 -28.80
N SER A 451 3.90 13.82 -29.24
CA SER A 451 5.16 14.21 -28.61
C SER A 451 4.97 14.62 -27.14
N LYS A 452 3.88 15.33 -26.80
CA LYS A 452 3.58 15.69 -25.42
C LYS A 452 3.16 14.48 -24.58
N PHE A 453 2.30 13.62 -25.12
CA PHE A 453 1.87 12.39 -24.46
C PHE A 453 3.03 11.45 -24.19
N GLU A 454 3.91 11.20 -25.18
CA GLU A 454 5.07 10.33 -25.00
C GLU A 454 6.06 10.90 -23.98
N ALA A 455 6.30 12.21 -24.00
CA ALA A 455 7.14 12.86 -22.99
C ALA A 455 6.52 12.78 -21.59
N ASP A 456 5.19 12.90 -21.50
CA ASP A 456 4.43 12.78 -20.28
C ASP A 456 4.51 11.37 -19.69
N VAL A 457 4.17 10.34 -20.47
CA VAL A 457 4.20 8.95 -19.99
C VAL A 457 5.63 8.43 -19.82
N ALA A 458 6.66 9.01 -20.45
CA ALA A 458 8.06 8.62 -20.21
C ALA A 458 8.61 9.13 -18.86
N ASN A 459 7.95 10.11 -18.24
CA ASN A 459 8.39 10.71 -16.99
C ASN A 459 7.88 9.91 -15.77
N TRP A 460 8.47 8.77 -15.47
CA TRP A 460 8.13 7.94 -14.31
C TRP A 460 9.34 7.21 -13.72
N GLY A 461 9.15 6.63 -12.54
CA GLY A 461 10.07 5.68 -11.92
C GLY A 461 11.40 6.24 -11.40
N HIS A 462 11.50 7.55 -11.17
CA HIS A 462 12.74 8.20 -10.69
C HIS A 462 13.17 7.72 -9.29
N GLU A 463 12.20 7.28 -8.52
CA GLU A 463 12.31 6.77 -7.16
C GLU A 463 12.36 5.24 -7.10
N LEU A 464 12.12 4.58 -8.23
CA LEU A 464 12.04 3.13 -8.35
C LEU A 464 13.41 2.57 -8.76
N ASN A 465 14.11 1.96 -7.81
CA ASN A 465 15.38 1.30 -8.09
C ASN A 465 15.20 0.16 -9.11
N GLY A 466 15.95 0.21 -10.21
CA GLY A 466 15.91 -0.81 -11.28
C GLY A 466 14.83 -0.58 -12.34
N ALA A 467 14.07 0.52 -12.29
CA ALA A 467 13.05 0.83 -13.29
C ALA A 467 13.62 1.32 -14.63
N GLU A 468 14.89 1.69 -14.72
CA GLU A 468 15.50 2.18 -15.97
C GLU A 468 15.45 1.13 -17.09
N ASP A 469 15.72 -0.14 -16.79
CA ASP A 469 15.61 -1.23 -17.77
C ASP A 469 14.16 -1.43 -18.26
N LEU A 470 13.17 -1.21 -17.38
CA LEU A 470 11.75 -1.24 -17.74
C LEU A 470 11.38 -0.05 -18.63
N LYS A 471 11.87 1.15 -18.29
CA LYS A 471 11.61 2.38 -19.05
C LYS A 471 12.14 2.29 -20.46
N GLU A 472 13.35 1.77 -20.65
CA GLU A 472 13.94 1.55 -21.98
C GLU A 472 13.11 0.59 -22.86
N ARG A 473 12.36 -0.32 -22.23
CA ARG A 473 11.51 -1.30 -22.91
C ARG A 473 10.03 -0.92 -22.95
N SER A 474 9.65 0.16 -22.28
CA SER A 474 8.29 0.68 -22.24
C SER A 474 7.94 1.28 -23.59
N LYS A 475 6.96 0.71 -24.29
CA LYS A 475 6.63 1.09 -25.67
C LYS A 475 5.15 1.44 -25.85
N ILE A 476 4.92 2.46 -26.66
CA ILE A 476 3.61 2.90 -27.12
C ILE A 476 3.48 2.51 -28.60
N TYR A 477 2.53 1.64 -28.92
CA TYR A 477 2.28 1.17 -30.29
C TYR A 477 1.11 1.93 -30.89
N TRP A 478 1.43 3.03 -31.59
CA TRP A 478 0.41 3.85 -32.26
C TRP A 478 -0.21 3.15 -33.46
N ARG A 479 -1.53 3.25 -33.56
CA ARG A 479 -2.33 2.84 -34.72
C ARG A 479 -3.31 3.93 -35.08
N ASP A 480 -3.61 4.06 -36.37
CA ASP A 480 -4.61 5.01 -36.85
C ASP A 480 -5.96 4.29 -37.05
N ALA A 481 -7.01 4.71 -36.34
CA ALA A 481 -8.31 4.05 -36.42
C ALA A 481 -8.94 4.19 -37.82
N ARG A 482 -8.68 5.29 -38.54
CA ARG A 482 -9.21 5.52 -39.89
C ARG A 482 -8.63 4.53 -40.90
N ASP A 483 -7.33 4.24 -40.80
CA ASP A 483 -6.66 3.27 -41.67
C ASP A 483 -7.21 1.84 -41.50
N LEU A 484 -7.84 1.58 -40.35
CA LEU A 484 -8.43 0.30 -39.97
C LEU A 484 -9.95 0.26 -40.21
N GLY A 485 -10.53 1.32 -40.77
CA GLY A 485 -11.97 1.43 -41.06
C GLY A 485 -12.86 1.61 -39.83
N ILE A 486 -12.28 2.02 -38.69
CA ILE A 486 -13.00 2.29 -37.44
C ILE A 486 -13.45 3.76 -37.45
N VAL A 487 -14.71 4.00 -37.11
CA VAL A 487 -15.27 5.35 -37.01
C VAL A 487 -14.84 6.01 -35.70
N ASP A 488 -14.53 7.31 -35.74
CA ASP A 488 -14.19 8.11 -34.56
C ASP A 488 -15.26 7.96 -33.47
N GLY A 489 -14.84 7.62 -32.25
CA GLY A 489 -15.75 7.42 -31.11
C GLY A 489 -16.45 6.06 -31.04
N ASP A 490 -16.31 5.18 -32.04
CA ASP A 490 -16.92 3.84 -32.03
C ASP A 490 -16.10 2.81 -31.21
N ILE A 491 -16.31 2.83 -29.89
CA ILE A 491 -15.55 2.02 -28.92
C ILE A 491 -15.75 0.52 -29.16
N GLU A 492 -16.94 0.11 -29.58
CA GLU A 492 -17.25 -1.30 -29.84
C GLU A 492 -16.47 -1.82 -31.05
N SER A 493 -16.44 -1.05 -32.15
CA SER A 493 -15.65 -1.42 -33.33
C SER A 493 -14.15 -1.47 -33.02
N LEU A 494 -13.65 -0.54 -32.19
CA LEU A 494 -12.27 -0.56 -31.72
C LEU A 494 -11.98 -1.81 -30.88
N ARG A 495 -12.85 -2.15 -29.92
CA ARG A 495 -12.73 -3.34 -29.07
C ARG A 495 -12.66 -4.59 -29.93
N ILE A 496 -13.61 -4.80 -30.84
CA ILE A 496 -13.66 -5.97 -31.75
C ILE A 496 -12.38 -6.05 -32.60
N HIS A 497 -11.93 -4.93 -33.17
CA HIS A 497 -10.70 -4.91 -33.94
C HIS A 497 -9.49 -5.28 -33.07
N PHE A 498 -9.37 -4.73 -31.87
CA PHE A 498 -8.25 -5.01 -30.98
C PHE A 498 -8.24 -6.47 -30.52
N GLN A 499 -9.40 -7.07 -30.21
CA GLN A 499 -9.51 -8.50 -29.92
C GLN A 499 -8.94 -9.36 -31.06
N ALA A 500 -9.30 -9.05 -32.31
CA ALA A 500 -8.77 -9.74 -33.48
C ALA A 500 -7.26 -9.50 -33.69
N PHE A 501 -6.77 -8.30 -33.38
CA PHE A 501 -5.35 -7.98 -33.45
C PHE A 501 -4.53 -8.72 -32.39
N ARG A 502 -5.03 -8.78 -31.15
CA ARG A 502 -4.48 -9.55 -30.02
C ARG A 502 -4.25 -11.03 -30.37
N ASP A 503 -5.17 -11.61 -31.12
CA ASP A 503 -5.11 -13.02 -31.53
C ASP A 503 -4.22 -13.26 -32.78
N SER A 504 -3.65 -12.20 -33.35
CA SER A 504 -2.83 -12.29 -34.57
C SER A 504 -1.34 -12.52 -34.27
N GLU A 505 -0.62 -13.11 -35.23
CA GLU A 505 0.85 -13.30 -35.14
C GLU A 505 1.63 -11.97 -35.10
N ASP A 506 0.99 -10.86 -35.49
CA ASP A 506 1.58 -9.52 -35.50
C ASP A 506 1.46 -8.80 -34.14
N PHE A 507 0.78 -9.39 -33.15
CA PHE A 507 0.66 -8.79 -31.83
C PHE A 507 2.02 -8.79 -31.11
N PRO A 508 2.55 -7.63 -30.68
CA PRO A 508 3.85 -7.59 -30.03
C PRO A 508 3.83 -8.32 -28.69
N ALA A 509 4.84 -9.15 -28.44
CA ALA A 509 4.95 -9.92 -27.21
C ALA A 509 5.11 -8.99 -25.99
N GLY A 510 4.28 -9.17 -24.97
CA GLY A 510 4.32 -8.42 -23.70
C GLY A 510 3.50 -7.13 -23.68
N VAL A 511 2.93 -6.69 -24.81
CA VAL A 511 1.93 -5.62 -24.82
C VAL A 511 0.69 -6.09 -24.07
N HIS A 512 0.12 -5.20 -23.24
CA HIS A 512 -1.11 -5.48 -22.52
C HIS A 512 -2.23 -5.88 -23.50
N SER A 513 -2.83 -7.05 -23.26
CA SER A 513 -3.82 -7.67 -24.14
C SER A 513 -5.26 -7.53 -23.62
N ASP A 514 -5.42 -7.11 -22.37
CA ASP A 514 -6.67 -6.84 -21.68
C ASP A 514 -7.06 -5.35 -21.71
N ILE A 515 -6.10 -4.47 -22.00
CA ILE A 515 -6.30 -3.02 -22.06
C ILE A 515 -5.78 -2.46 -23.38
N VAL A 516 -6.62 -1.68 -24.07
CA VAL A 516 -6.23 -0.85 -25.22
C VAL A 516 -6.47 0.61 -24.91
N LEU A 517 -5.58 1.48 -25.38
CA LEU A 517 -5.71 2.92 -25.18
C LEU A 517 -6.27 3.62 -26.43
N ALA A 518 -7.01 4.70 -26.23
CA ALA A 518 -7.56 5.52 -27.30
C ALA A 518 -7.33 7.02 -27.04
N ALA A 519 -6.98 7.73 -28.11
CA ALA A 519 -6.85 9.18 -28.14
C ALA A 519 -8.02 9.80 -28.92
N ASP A 520 -9.13 10.05 -28.23
CA ASP A 520 -10.27 10.77 -28.77
C ASP A 520 -10.01 12.29 -28.77
N LYS A 521 -11.02 13.07 -29.18
CA LYS A 521 -10.91 14.52 -29.22
C LYS A 521 -10.55 15.10 -27.84
N ALA A 522 -11.19 14.62 -26.78
CA ALA A 522 -10.98 15.14 -25.42
C ALA A 522 -9.57 14.84 -24.91
N VAL A 523 -9.05 13.64 -25.20
CA VAL A 523 -7.66 13.25 -24.90
C VAL A 523 -6.68 14.18 -25.60
N ILE A 524 -6.83 14.39 -26.91
CA ILE A 524 -5.94 15.25 -27.68
C ILE A 524 -5.98 16.70 -27.14
N ASP A 525 -7.19 17.21 -26.90
CA ASP A 525 -7.41 18.55 -26.33
C ASP A 525 -6.74 18.70 -24.95
N SER A 526 -6.76 17.67 -24.10
CA SER A 526 -6.18 17.71 -22.75
C SER A 526 -4.67 17.96 -22.71
N TYR A 527 -3.94 17.59 -23.77
CA TYR A 527 -2.50 17.84 -23.89
C TYR A 527 -2.18 19.10 -24.70
N LEU A 528 -2.99 19.41 -25.71
CA LEU A 528 -2.77 20.59 -26.54
C LEU A 528 -3.14 21.89 -25.81
N TRP A 529 -4.26 21.85 -25.08
CA TRP A 529 -4.87 22.98 -24.41
C TRP A 529 -5.28 22.62 -22.96
N PRO A 530 -4.30 22.28 -22.09
CA PRO A 530 -4.59 21.81 -20.74
C PRO A 530 -5.33 22.87 -19.92
N THR A 531 -6.26 22.40 -19.09
CA THR A 531 -6.96 23.20 -18.07
C THR A 531 -6.82 22.50 -16.73
N PRO A 532 -7.02 23.18 -15.58
CA PRO A 532 -6.94 22.52 -14.27
C PRO A 532 -7.88 21.32 -14.11
N GLN A 533 -8.96 21.23 -14.91
CA GLN A 533 -9.89 20.10 -14.93
C GLN A 533 -9.61 19.10 -16.06
N HIS A 534 -8.78 19.44 -17.05
CA HIS A 534 -8.44 18.61 -18.21
C HIS A 534 -6.92 18.63 -18.38
N ASP A 535 -6.21 17.95 -17.49
CA ASP A 535 -4.74 17.93 -17.52
C ASP A 535 -4.27 16.52 -17.88
N GLY A 536 -3.86 16.35 -19.15
CA GLY A 536 -3.17 15.16 -19.68
C GLY A 536 -3.73 13.79 -19.25
N PHE A 537 -4.75 13.30 -19.96
CA PHE A 537 -5.29 11.93 -19.74
C PHE A 537 -5.43 11.15 -21.04
N VAL A 538 -5.56 9.83 -20.92
CA VAL A 538 -5.84 8.90 -22.02
C VAL A 538 -7.06 8.04 -21.68
N ILE A 539 -7.78 7.56 -22.69
CA ILE A 539 -8.87 6.59 -22.48
C ILE A 539 -8.24 5.19 -22.43
N ALA A 540 -8.48 4.46 -21.35
CA ALA A 540 -8.20 3.04 -21.22
C ALA A 540 -9.50 2.24 -21.39
N ILE A 541 -9.48 1.28 -22.30
CA ILE A 541 -10.63 0.46 -22.68
C ILE A 541 -10.36 -0.98 -22.26
N ASP A 542 -11.31 -1.54 -21.52
CA ASP A 542 -11.37 -2.95 -21.18
C ASP A 542 -11.82 -3.73 -22.42
N VAL A 543 -10.90 -4.56 -22.89
CA VAL A 543 -11.05 -5.29 -24.16
C VAL A 543 -12.07 -6.41 -24.05
N ASP A 544 -12.27 -6.96 -22.84
CA ASP A 544 -13.12 -8.12 -22.60
C ASP A 544 -14.45 -7.76 -21.93
N HIS A 545 -14.71 -6.46 -21.74
CA HIS A 545 -15.99 -5.97 -21.24
C HIS A 545 -17.15 -6.32 -22.20
N ASP A 546 -18.12 -7.11 -21.70
CA ASP A 546 -19.39 -7.35 -22.37
C ASP A 546 -20.50 -6.50 -21.73
N PRO A 547 -21.08 -5.50 -22.45
CA PRO A 547 -22.16 -4.68 -21.91
C PRO A 547 -23.46 -5.46 -21.67
N ASN A 548 -23.57 -6.70 -22.17
CA ASN A 548 -24.72 -7.57 -21.94
C ASN A 548 -24.54 -8.48 -20.72
N GLU A 549 -23.32 -8.58 -20.17
CA GLU A 549 -23.05 -9.36 -18.97
C GLU A 549 -23.47 -8.56 -17.74
N VAL A 550 -24.66 -8.88 -17.23
CA VAL A 550 -25.17 -8.29 -15.98
C VAL A 550 -24.75 -9.19 -14.82
N ASP A 551 -23.63 -8.86 -14.19
CA ASP A 551 -23.27 -9.40 -12.87
C ASP A 551 -23.76 -8.43 -11.78
N PRO A 552 -24.79 -8.81 -10.99
CA PRO A 552 -25.33 -7.96 -9.93
C PRO A 552 -24.31 -7.58 -8.85
N GLN A 553 -23.29 -8.43 -8.61
CA GLN A 553 -22.24 -8.12 -7.62
C GLN A 553 -21.30 -7.04 -8.18
N ARG A 554 -20.86 -7.19 -9.43
CA ARG A 554 -20.03 -6.16 -10.10
C ARG A 554 -20.75 -4.81 -10.21
N LEU A 555 -22.07 -4.81 -10.44
CA LEU A 555 -22.86 -3.57 -10.48
C LEU A 555 -22.88 -2.82 -9.14
N ALA A 556 -22.83 -3.53 -8.02
CA ALA A 556 -22.78 -2.91 -6.69
C ALA A 556 -21.37 -2.36 -6.37
N GLU A 557 -20.31 -3.05 -6.80
CA GLU A 557 -18.92 -2.69 -6.51
C GLU A 557 -18.34 -1.64 -7.46
N SER A 558 -18.87 -1.56 -8.69
CA SER A 558 -18.43 -0.65 -9.76
C SER A 558 -19.62 -0.09 -10.55
N PRO A 559 -20.50 0.70 -9.91
CA PRO A 559 -21.74 1.17 -10.51
C PRO A 559 -21.50 2.07 -11.72
N GLY A 560 -22.18 1.77 -12.83
CA GLY A 560 -22.12 2.58 -14.05
C GLY A 560 -20.84 2.39 -14.88
N TYR A 561 -20.03 1.38 -14.59
CA TYR A 561 -18.87 1.03 -15.42
C TYR A 561 -19.30 0.58 -16.82
N THR A 562 -18.70 1.15 -17.86
CA THR A 562 -19.03 0.87 -19.28
C THR A 562 -17.86 0.24 -20.05
N GLY A 563 -16.90 -0.36 -19.35
CA GLY A 563 -15.68 -0.90 -19.98
C GLY A 563 -14.64 0.15 -20.34
N VAL A 564 -14.74 1.36 -19.77
CA VAL A 564 -13.90 2.51 -20.14
C VAL A 564 -13.58 3.34 -18.90
N VAL A 565 -12.32 3.73 -18.74
CA VAL A 565 -11.85 4.66 -17.71
C VAL A 565 -10.88 5.66 -18.34
N ARG A 566 -10.95 6.94 -17.98
CA ARG A 566 -9.87 7.87 -18.32
C ARG A 566 -8.78 7.80 -17.27
N VAL A 567 -7.53 7.74 -17.67
CA VAL A 567 -6.37 7.60 -16.79
C VAL A 567 -5.43 8.76 -17.05
N LEU A 568 -4.93 9.41 -15.99
CA LEU A 568 -3.86 10.41 -16.14
C LEU A 568 -2.63 9.77 -16.80
N GLY A 569 -2.03 10.43 -17.80
CA GLY A 569 -0.82 9.90 -18.44
C GLY A 569 0.31 9.66 -17.45
N SER A 570 0.39 10.49 -16.41
CA SER A 570 1.34 10.36 -15.30
C SER A 570 1.23 9.09 -14.46
N LEU A 571 0.15 8.32 -14.60
CA LEU A 571 -0.13 7.10 -13.85
C LEU A 571 -0.03 5.84 -14.73
N LEU A 572 0.29 5.99 -16.01
CA LEU A 572 0.12 4.90 -16.96
C LEU A 572 1.03 3.69 -16.64
N TRP A 573 2.27 3.92 -16.20
CA TRP A 573 3.26 2.85 -16.01
C TRP A 573 3.48 2.44 -14.56
N ASP A 574 3.76 3.40 -13.68
CA ASP A 574 4.08 3.18 -12.27
C ASP A 574 2.85 2.95 -11.38
N ASP A 575 1.65 3.09 -11.96
CA ASP A 575 0.37 2.87 -11.30
C ASP A 575 -0.47 1.81 -12.04
N VAL A 576 -1.11 2.17 -13.14
CA VAL A 576 -2.05 1.30 -13.86
C VAL A 576 -1.32 0.13 -14.49
N GLY A 577 -0.21 0.38 -15.19
CA GLY A 577 0.65 -0.67 -15.75
C GLY A 577 1.14 -1.64 -14.67
N ALA A 578 1.61 -1.12 -13.53
CA ALA A 578 2.03 -1.94 -12.40
C ALA A 578 0.87 -2.79 -11.83
N LEU A 579 -0.31 -2.19 -11.56
CA LEU A 579 -1.48 -2.87 -11.01
C LEU A 579 -2.01 -3.98 -11.92
N VAL A 580 -1.98 -3.75 -13.23
CA VAL A 580 -2.40 -4.73 -14.25
C VAL A 580 -1.35 -5.83 -14.39
N PHE A 581 -0.07 -5.46 -14.44
CA PHE A 581 1.03 -6.43 -14.48
C PHE A 581 1.01 -7.38 -13.28
N THR A 582 0.74 -6.87 -12.07
CA THR A 582 0.62 -7.68 -10.85
C THR A 582 -0.75 -8.31 -10.67
N GLN A 583 -1.66 -8.19 -11.65
CA GLN A 583 -3.02 -8.75 -11.64
C GLN A 583 -3.81 -8.39 -10.38
N THR A 584 -3.66 -7.15 -9.92
CA THR A 584 -4.15 -6.68 -8.62
C THR A 584 -5.45 -5.89 -8.74
N GLN A 585 -5.50 -4.97 -9.70
CA GLN A 585 -6.70 -4.19 -10.01
C GLN A 585 -6.78 -4.02 -11.53
N HIS A 586 -7.97 -4.27 -12.10
CA HIS A 586 -8.28 -3.96 -13.49
C HIS A 586 -9.07 -2.65 -13.57
N LEU A 587 -9.42 -2.24 -14.79
CA LEU A 587 -10.13 -0.97 -15.03
C LEU A 587 -11.49 -0.90 -14.31
N THR A 588 -12.19 -2.02 -14.17
CA THR A 588 -13.45 -2.09 -13.41
C THR A 588 -13.24 -1.78 -11.93
N GLU A 589 -12.13 -2.20 -11.32
CA GLU A 589 -11.82 -1.86 -9.92
C GLU A 589 -11.35 -0.41 -9.75
N LEU A 590 -10.76 0.20 -10.78
CA LEU A 590 -10.32 1.61 -10.78
C LEU A 590 -11.48 2.60 -11.01
N TRP A 591 -12.52 2.19 -11.76
CA TRP A 591 -13.65 3.05 -12.09
C TRP A 591 -14.31 3.76 -10.88
N PRO A 592 -14.59 3.07 -9.75
CA PRO A 592 -15.09 3.72 -8.53
C PRO A 592 -14.27 4.91 -8.02
N LEU A 593 -12.97 4.91 -8.26
CA LEU A 593 -12.06 5.98 -7.85
C LEU A 593 -12.07 7.15 -8.86
N ALA A 594 -12.62 6.93 -10.06
CA ALA A 594 -12.73 7.90 -11.14
C ALA A 594 -14.15 8.47 -11.28
N MET A 595 -15.19 7.74 -10.89
CA MET A 595 -16.58 8.03 -11.27
C MET A 595 -17.14 9.35 -10.72
N HIS A 596 -16.53 9.90 -9.67
CA HIS A 596 -16.89 11.20 -9.10
C HIS A 596 -16.13 12.37 -9.74
N HIS A 597 -15.06 12.09 -10.48
CA HIS A 597 -14.37 13.13 -11.25
C HIS A 597 -15.29 13.63 -12.38
N PRO A 598 -15.37 14.94 -12.66
CA PRO A 598 -16.28 15.49 -13.69
C PRO A 598 -16.12 14.89 -15.09
N GLN A 599 -14.97 14.30 -15.39
CA GLN A 599 -14.67 13.60 -16.65
C GLN A 599 -14.47 12.10 -16.51
N GLY A 600 -14.65 11.52 -15.31
CA GLY A 600 -14.38 10.10 -15.07
C GLY A 600 -12.88 9.76 -15.17
N VAL A 601 -12.01 10.65 -14.68
CA VAL A 601 -10.56 10.48 -14.71
C VAL A 601 -10.10 9.85 -13.40
N TYR A 602 -9.34 8.77 -13.50
CA TYR A 602 -8.63 8.15 -12.41
C TYR A 602 -7.34 8.93 -12.12
N GLU A 603 -7.27 9.51 -10.92
CA GLU A 603 -6.16 10.38 -10.49
C GLU A 603 -5.27 9.74 -9.39
N GLY A 604 -5.61 8.51 -8.98
CA GLY A 604 -4.89 7.75 -7.96
C GLY A 604 -5.81 7.07 -6.93
N PRO A 605 -5.24 6.48 -5.87
CA PRO A 605 -5.93 5.52 -5.00
C PRO A 605 -6.94 6.10 -4.01
N LEU A 606 -7.03 7.43 -3.87
CA LEU A 606 -7.99 8.08 -2.97
C LEU A 606 -9.21 8.69 -3.69
N GLY A 607 -9.23 8.68 -5.03
CA GLY A 607 -10.26 9.35 -5.82
C GLY A 607 -10.33 10.87 -5.58
N GLY A 608 -11.18 11.54 -6.36
CA GLY A 608 -11.53 12.94 -6.13
C GLY A 608 -12.61 13.05 -5.04
N PHE A 609 -12.28 13.63 -3.89
CA PHE A 609 -13.21 13.90 -2.78
C PHE A 609 -14.10 15.11 -3.02
#